data_AF-A0A0U2UN32-F1
#
_entry.id   AF-A0A0U2UN32-F1
#
_cell.length_a   1.000
_cell.length_b   1.000
_cell.length_c   1.000
_cell.angle_alpha   90.00
_cell.angle_beta   90.00
_cell.angle_gamma   90.00
#
_symmetry.space_group_name_H-M   'P 1'
#
loop_
_entity.id
_entity.type
_entity.pdbx_description
1 polymer ?
#
loop_
_entity_poly.entity_id
_entity_poly.type
_entity_poly.pdbx_seq_one_letter_code
_entity_poly.pdbx_strand_id
1 'polypeptide(L)'
;MLCLRSGNRVVKVICTLLVISVFATILYTTHLSTQFWPSTLYESNEHASLSSVIVSAVAENPAENPTHEKGSTSIDHNNVTNSSKVSKPKATAPKTKGIKDENEKLLPNADVFRHEDSYKKYMQCPTTLRNKLIKSKVFKDRFIADIPVLMWDEHKTLEEYNRLSQYWGCYGWQGYGQDLINRTLSYLNSPSHRYMFDNQLNLKGQKSGDNKCIRCAVVGGGGILNGSRKGEEIDSHDYVFRVNIAATKGYEVDVGKKTSFYSYTITTMRNSLLGGRKRGFTVAPHDKETKYLVFPCEISDYILVENRSSNKTEKDFKDTGPKHWGIPKFGKTVKNTDFKMLHPDFQRYMEWYWIRSSRKYKKVNRPSTGALMLIAAIHTCDEVSAYGFGVNFRKYTTHYYDKQYTKFVYYANHDFKQELKLWNDLDAEGIIKLYKRADDK
;
A
#
# COMPACT_ATOMS: atom_id res chain seq x y z
N MET A 1 44.07 -3.72 21.53
CA MET A 1 43.46 -4.03 22.85
C MET A 1 44.26 -5.00 23.72
N LEU A 2 45.01 -5.98 23.17
CA LEU A 2 45.80 -6.93 23.99
C LEU A 2 46.92 -6.27 24.82
N CYS A 3 47.55 -5.20 24.33
CA CYS A 3 48.61 -4.47 25.04
C CYS A 3 48.14 -3.69 26.29
N LEU A 4 46.87 -3.25 26.34
CA LEU A 4 46.30 -2.53 27.50
C LEU A 4 46.11 -3.43 28.73
N ARG A 5 46.20 -4.75 28.55
CA ARG A 5 46.16 -5.74 29.64
C ARG A 5 47.55 -6.13 30.17
N SER A 6 48.62 -5.51 29.66
CA SER A 6 49.98 -5.77 30.12
C SER A 6 50.19 -5.38 31.59
N GLY A 7 50.93 -6.19 32.35
CA GLY A 7 51.35 -5.88 33.72
C GLY A 7 52.43 -4.78 33.79
N ASN A 8 53.06 -4.44 32.66
CA ASN A 8 54.11 -3.43 32.59
C ASN A 8 53.50 -2.03 32.40
N ARG A 9 53.74 -1.14 33.38
CA ARG A 9 53.21 0.25 33.40
C ARG A 9 53.63 1.08 32.19
N VAL A 10 54.87 0.93 31.73
CA VAL A 10 55.39 1.71 30.58
C VAL A 10 54.68 1.31 29.29
N VAL A 11 54.48 0.00 29.10
CA VAL A 11 53.76 -0.56 27.94
C VAL A 11 52.29 -0.12 27.93
N LYS A 12 51.64 -0.06 29.09
CA LYS A 12 50.27 0.47 29.23
C LYS A 12 50.18 1.94 28.84
N VAL A 13 51.10 2.79 29.31
CA VAL A 13 51.10 4.23 28.99
C VAL A 13 51.29 4.46 27.49
N ILE A 14 52.24 3.77 26.87
CA ILE A 14 52.49 3.87 25.41
C ILE A 14 51.25 3.42 24.62
N CYS A 15 50.64 2.31 25.01
CA CYS A 15 49.44 1.82 24.33
C CYS A 15 48.21 2.72 24.53
N THR A 16 48.08 3.40 25.68
CA THR A 16 47.03 4.41 25.89
C THR A 16 47.24 5.65 25.02
N LEU A 17 48.48 6.15 24.93
CA LEU A 17 48.80 7.32 24.10
C LEU A 17 48.59 7.02 22.60
N LEU A 18 48.92 5.82 22.14
CA LEU A 18 48.66 5.38 20.76
C LEU A 18 47.16 5.31 20.47
N VAL A 19 46.35 4.81 21.41
CA VAL A 19 44.88 4.78 21.24
C VAL A 19 44.32 6.21 21.16
N ILE A 20 44.76 7.12 22.04
CA ILE A 20 44.34 8.52 22.01
C ILE A 20 44.75 9.19 20.69
N SER A 21 45.97 8.95 20.21
CA SER A 21 46.45 9.47 18.92
C SER A 21 45.59 8.97 17.76
N VAL A 22 45.26 7.68 17.70
CA VAL A 22 44.40 7.12 16.65
C VAL A 22 42.98 7.73 16.70
N PHE A 23 42.40 7.89 17.89
CA PHE A 23 41.09 8.54 18.03
C PHE A 23 41.13 10.03 17.64
N ALA A 24 42.20 10.74 17.97
CA ALA A 24 42.40 12.12 17.56
C ALA A 24 42.56 12.25 16.03
N THR A 25 43.27 11.32 15.37
CA THR A 25 43.39 11.28 13.91
C THR A 25 42.06 10.93 13.24
N ILE A 26 41.27 10.02 13.81
CA ILE A 26 39.92 9.70 13.30
C ILE A 26 39.00 10.93 13.42
N LEU A 27 38.98 11.61 14.57
CA LEU A 27 38.20 12.83 14.76
C LEU A 27 38.64 13.95 13.80
N TYR A 28 39.95 14.14 13.63
CA TYR A 28 40.50 15.16 12.75
C TYR A 28 40.24 14.88 11.26
N THR A 29 40.30 13.61 10.84
CA THR A 29 39.97 13.20 9.46
C THR A 29 38.46 13.31 9.19
N THR A 30 37.59 12.99 10.16
CA THR A 30 36.15 13.22 10.03
C THR A 30 35.79 14.72 9.98
N HIS A 31 36.56 15.57 10.66
CA HIS A 31 36.33 17.02 10.64
C HIS A 31 36.86 17.68 9.35
N LEU A 32 38.03 17.25 8.85
CA LEU A 32 38.58 17.71 7.58
C LEU A 32 37.80 17.20 6.36
N SER A 33 37.18 16.01 6.42
CA SER A 33 36.27 15.54 5.35
C SER A 33 34.98 16.36 5.24
N THR A 34 34.65 17.17 6.25
CA THR A 34 33.49 18.09 6.21
C THR A 34 33.84 19.51 5.76
N GLN A 35 35.12 19.85 5.57
CA GLN A 35 35.56 21.23 5.30
C GLN A 35 36.31 21.46 3.97
N PHE A 36 36.59 20.42 3.16
CA PHE A 36 37.20 20.60 1.83
C PHE A 36 36.44 19.84 0.73
N TRP A 37 35.39 20.47 0.20
CA TRP A 37 34.98 20.29 -1.20
C TRP A 37 34.53 21.64 -1.77
N PRO A 38 34.95 22.01 -3.00
CA PRO A 38 34.75 23.33 -3.55
C PRO A 38 33.30 23.56 -4.00
N SER A 39 32.84 24.77 -3.75
CA SER A 39 31.52 25.32 -4.06
C SER A 39 31.29 25.47 -5.57
N THR A 40 31.01 24.38 -6.27
CA THR A 40 30.34 24.37 -7.59
C THR A 40 29.65 23.01 -7.79
N LEU A 41 28.41 22.89 -7.29
CA LEU A 41 27.35 21.90 -7.63
C LEU A 41 26.35 21.90 -6.48
N TYR A 42 25.51 22.93 -6.42
CA TYR A 42 24.39 23.03 -5.47
C TYR A 42 23.08 23.05 -6.25
N GLU A 43 22.82 21.99 -7.01
CA GLU A 43 21.49 21.61 -7.49
C GLU A 43 21.53 20.09 -7.69
N SER A 44 20.52 19.39 -7.17
CA SER A 44 20.36 17.93 -7.14
C SER A 44 21.21 17.16 -6.11
N ASN A 45 20.69 16.98 -4.89
CA ASN A 45 20.68 15.70 -4.15
C ASN A 45 20.10 15.86 -2.73
N GLU A 46 18.78 16.05 -2.64
CA GLU A 46 18.02 15.53 -1.49
C GLU A 46 17.37 14.19 -1.90
N HIS A 47 18.20 13.18 -2.16
CA HIS A 47 17.76 11.79 -2.34
C HIS A 47 18.17 10.97 -1.12
N ALA A 48 17.60 11.30 0.04
CA ALA A 48 17.51 10.36 1.14
C ALA A 48 16.38 9.37 0.81
N SER A 49 16.74 8.17 0.34
CA SER A 49 15.79 7.08 0.23
C SER A 49 15.20 6.78 1.61
N LEU A 50 13.87 6.69 1.71
CA LEU A 50 13.13 6.25 2.91
C LEU A 50 13.56 4.85 3.42
N SER A 51 14.39 4.13 2.68
CA SER A 51 14.98 2.86 3.08
C SER A 51 15.92 2.97 4.29
N SER A 52 16.60 4.10 4.52
CA SER A 52 17.55 4.22 5.64
C SER A 52 16.86 4.38 6.99
N VAL A 53 15.63 4.91 7.03
CA VAL A 53 14.87 5.09 8.28
C VAL A 53 14.20 3.79 8.74
N ILE A 54 14.00 2.81 7.83
CA ILE A 54 13.35 1.53 8.16
C ILE A 54 14.36 0.50 8.72
N VAL A 55 15.65 0.61 8.40
CA VAL A 55 16.68 -0.38 8.79
C VAL A 55 16.96 -0.40 10.29
N SER A 56 16.71 0.68 11.03
CA SER A 56 17.02 0.74 12.47
C SER A 56 15.95 0.13 13.40
N ALA A 57 14.85 -0.41 12.88
CA ALA A 57 13.78 -0.98 13.72
C ALA A 57 13.69 -2.52 13.70
N VAL A 58 14.67 -3.22 13.14
CA VAL A 58 14.67 -4.70 12.98
C VAL A 58 15.78 -5.39 13.78
N ALA A 59 16.42 -4.70 14.72
CA ALA A 59 17.38 -5.34 15.62
C ALA A 59 17.20 -4.84 17.05
N GLU A 60 16.35 -5.51 17.82
CA GLU A 60 16.55 -5.72 19.26
C GLU A 60 15.56 -6.81 19.75
N ASN A 61 16.10 -8.01 19.99
CA ASN A 61 15.46 -9.05 20.78
C ASN A 61 15.34 -8.58 22.23
N PRO A 62 14.32 -9.06 22.96
CA PRO A 62 14.58 -9.51 24.31
C PRO A 62 14.02 -10.92 24.52
N ALA A 63 14.95 -11.87 24.65
CA ALA A 63 14.71 -13.03 25.49
C ALA A 63 15.09 -12.61 26.92
N GLU A 64 14.14 -12.71 27.86
CA GLU A 64 14.32 -13.23 29.23
C GLU A 64 13.04 -12.97 30.05
N ASN A 65 12.43 -14.05 30.52
CA ASN A 65 11.52 -14.04 31.66
C ASN A 65 12.35 -13.87 32.95
N PRO A 66 11.77 -13.29 34.01
CA PRO A 66 11.43 -14.17 35.12
C PRO A 66 10.04 -13.92 35.75
N THR A 67 9.65 -14.99 36.42
CA THR A 67 8.52 -15.35 37.29
C THR A 67 8.18 -14.42 38.48
N HIS A 68 6.99 -14.69 39.06
CA HIS A 68 6.44 -14.27 40.39
C HIS A 68 5.81 -12.86 40.43
N GLU A 69 4.69 -12.56 41.10
CA GLU A 69 3.78 -13.30 41.98
C GLU A 69 2.46 -12.52 42.14
N LYS A 70 1.45 -13.17 42.73
CA LYS A 70 0.12 -12.64 43.08
C LYS A 70 0.18 -11.46 44.06
N GLY A 71 -0.80 -10.55 43.98
CA GLY A 71 -1.08 -9.58 45.04
C GLY A 71 -2.32 -8.74 44.75
N SER A 72 -3.48 -9.21 45.22
CA SER A 72 -4.72 -8.44 45.32
C SER A 72 -4.61 -7.39 46.43
N THR A 73 -5.17 -6.19 46.24
CA THR A 73 -5.92 -5.49 47.29
C THR A 73 -6.82 -4.39 46.72
N SER A 74 -8.10 -4.51 47.05
CA SER A 74 -9.16 -3.51 47.01
C SER A 74 -9.00 -2.50 48.14
N ILE A 75 -9.26 -1.20 47.91
CA ILE A 75 -9.77 -0.28 48.94
C ILE A 75 -10.71 0.75 48.28
N ASP A 76 -12.00 0.65 48.61
CA ASP A 76 -12.97 1.75 48.60
C ASP A 76 -12.82 2.55 49.90
N HIS A 77 -13.04 3.86 49.87
CA HIS A 77 -13.80 4.56 50.92
C HIS A 77 -14.23 5.98 50.49
N ASN A 78 -15.54 6.22 50.65
CA ASN A 78 -16.21 7.51 50.57
C ASN A 78 -15.94 8.42 51.79
N ASN A 79 -16.16 9.72 51.55
CA ASN A 79 -16.93 10.70 52.34
C ASN A 79 -16.21 11.77 53.19
N VAL A 80 -16.64 13.03 52.93
CA VAL A 80 -17.20 14.07 53.87
C VAL A 80 -16.73 15.52 53.56
N THR A 81 -17.70 16.33 53.10
CA THR A 81 -18.08 17.77 53.33
C THR A 81 -17.03 18.85 53.73
N ASN A 82 -17.15 20.17 53.47
CA ASN A 82 -18.30 21.08 53.43
C ASN A 82 -17.97 22.51 52.91
N SER A 83 -19.02 23.29 52.59
CA SER A 83 -19.12 24.77 52.41
C SER A 83 -18.49 25.40 51.13
N SER A 84 -19.05 26.42 50.46
CA SER A 84 -20.03 27.46 50.84
C SER A 84 -20.82 28.00 49.63
N LYS A 85 -22.06 28.45 49.89
CA LYS A 85 -22.98 29.14 48.94
C LYS A 85 -22.48 30.55 48.58
N VAL A 86 -22.45 30.89 47.29
CA VAL A 86 -22.50 32.28 46.78
C VAL A 86 -23.45 32.35 45.58
N SER A 87 -24.16 33.48 45.48
CA SER A 87 -25.32 33.83 44.68
C SER A 87 -25.18 33.73 43.15
N LYS A 88 -26.29 33.38 42.48
CA LYS A 88 -26.46 33.34 41.01
C LYS A 88 -26.66 34.75 40.42
N PRO A 89 -25.99 35.07 39.30
CA PRO A 89 -26.55 35.91 38.24
C PRO A 89 -27.06 35.03 37.09
N LYS A 90 -28.25 35.34 36.55
CA LYS A 90 -28.78 34.76 35.31
C LYS A 90 -27.86 35.13 34.14
N ALA A 91 -27.11 34.17 33.62
CA ALA A 91 -26.41 34.29 32.35
C ALA A 91 -27.22 33.56 31.26
N THR A 92 -27.57 34.33 30.24
CA THR A 92 -28.20 33.94 28.98
C THR A 92 -27.44 32.80 28.31
N ALA A 93 -28.16 31.80 27.81
CA ALA A 93 -27.60 30.68 27.07
C ALA A 93 -26.76 31.17 25.87
N PRO A 94 -25.49 30.76 25.73
CA PRO A 94 -24.74 31.04 24.52
C PRO A 94 -25.40 30.25 23.39
N LYS A 95 -25.92 30.97 22.40
CA LYS A 95 -26.26 30.40 21.09
C LYS A 95 -25.04 29.61 20.63
N THR A 96 -25.17 28.30 20.46
CA THR A 96 -24.20 27.45 19.79
C THR A 96 -24.04 27.96 18.36
N LYS A 97 -23.10 28.89 18.17
CA LYS A 97 -22.44 29.06 16.88
C LYS A 97 -21.75 27.74 16.63
N GLY A 98 -22.27 26.97 15.69
CA GLY A 98 -21.58 25.79 15.19
C GLY A 98 -20.16 26.21 14.85
N ILE A 99 -19.20 25.66 15.60
CA ILE A 99 -17.81 25.68 15.19
C ILE A 99 -17.80 24.84 13.93
N LYS A 100 -17.83 25.50 12.77
CA LYS A 100 -17.54 24.85 11.50
C LYS A 100 -16.13 24.32 11.63
N ASP A 101 -16.01 23.01 11.51
CA ASP A 101 -14.75 22.28 11.54
C ASP A 101 -13.85 22.85 10.43
N GLU A 102 -12.82 23.63 10.80
CA GLU A 102 -11.90 24.32 9.88
C GLU A 102 -11.02 23.34 9.07
N ASN A 103 -11.29 22.03 9.15
CA ASN A 103 -10.59 20.96 8.42
C ASN A 103 -11.42 20.31 7.31
N GLU A 104 -12.57 20.86 6.92
CA GLU A 104 -13.23 20.46 5.68
C GLU A 104 -12.44 21.03 4.47
N LYS A 105 -11.30 20.40 4.18
CA LYS A 105 -10.53 20.68 2.95
C LYS A 105 -11.50 20.57 1.78
N LEU A 106 -11.66 21.66 1.04
CA LEU A 106 -12.28 21.65 -0.27
C LEU A 106 -11.60 20.54 -1.08
N LEU A 107 -12.40 19.60 -1.57
CA LEU A 107 -11.92 18.59 -2.51
C LEU A 107 -11.30 19.33 -3.70
N PRO A 108 -10.17 18.86 -4.25
CA PRO A 108 -9.71 19.36 -5.55
C PRO A 108 -10.87 19.32 -6.54
N ASN A 109 -10.94 20.25 -7.49
CA ASN A 109 -11.94 20.12 -8.54
C ASN A 109 -11.71 18.79 -9.29
N ALA A 110 -12.78 18.07 -9.62
CA ALA A 110 -12.69 16.82 -10.39
C ALA A 110 -11.99 17.06 -11.74
N ASP A 111 -12.15 18.24 -12.32
CA ASP A 111 -11.50 18.69 -13.57
C ASP A 111 -9.95 18.66 -13.53
N VAL A 112 -9.34 18.47 -12.35
CA VAL A 112 -7.88 18.32 -12.19
C VAL A 112 -7.42 16.89 -12.56
N PHE A 113 -8.34 15.95 -12.68
CA PHE A 113 -8.06 14.59 -13.13
C PHE A 113 -8.33 14.43 -14.62
N ARG A 114 -7.62 13.49 -15.24
CA ARG A 114 -7.98 13.00 -16.56
C ARG A 114 -9.31 12.25 -16.49
N HIS A 115 -10.10 12.36 -17.55
CA HIS A 115 -11.34 11.62 -17.76
C HIS A 115 -11.28 10.86 -19.09
N GLU A 116 -11.85 9.65 -19.12
CA GLU A 116 -11.92 8.80 -20.30
C GLU A 116 -13.21 7.97 -20.34
N ASP A 117 -13.55 7.41 -21.50
CA ASP A 117 -14.80 6.69 -21.68
C ASP A 117 -14.71 5.18 -21.41
N SER A 118 -13.56 4.68 -20.90
CA SER A 118 -13.35 3.26 -20.62
C SER A 118 -14.41 2.71 -19.65
N TYR A 119 -14.92 3.56 -18.77
CA TYR A 119 -15.99 3.24 -17.84
C TYR A 119 -17.27 2.72 -18.47
N LYS A 120 -17.58 3.11 -19.71
CA LYS A 120 -18.78 2.66 -20.42
C LYS A 120 -18.80 1.12 -20.56
N LYS A 121 -17.63 0.47 -20.59
CA LYS A 121 -17.52 -0.99 -20.61
C LYS A 121 -17.85 -1.63 -19.25
N TYR A 122 -17.55 -0.95 -18.15
CA TYR A 122 -17.85 -1.42 -16.78
C TYR A 122 -19.30 -1.12 -16.34
N MET A 123 -20.12 -0.51 -17.20
CA MET A 123 -21.51 -0.15 -16.90
C MET A 123 -22.54 -1.02 -17.64
N GLN A 124 -22.09 -2.10 -18.31
CA GLN A 124 -22.96 -2.93 -19.15
C GLN A 124 -23.87 -3.87 -18.34
N CYS A 125 -23.45 -4.29 -17.15
CA CYS A 125 -24.27 -5.10 -16.25
C CYS A 125 -25.38 -4.25 -15.61
N PRO A 126 -26.66 -4.63 -15.72
CA PRO A 126 -27.78 -3.89 -15.12
C PRO A 126 -27.68 -3.75 -13.59
N THR A 127 -27.12 -4.77 -12.92
CA THR A 127 -26.97 -4.82 -11.46
C THR A 127 -25.59 -4.37 -10.97
N THR A 128 -24.83 -3.66 -11.80
CA THR A 128 -23.48 -3.20 -11.43
C THR A 128 -23.50 -2.35 -10.16
N LEU A 129 -22.55 -2.60 -9.24
CA LEU A 129 -22.38 -1.82 -8.02
C LEU A 129 -22.14 -0.33 -8.29
N ARG A 130 -21.65 0.01 -9.49
CA ARG A 130 -21.38 1.39 -9.91
C ARG A 130 -22.67 2.21 -10.00
N ASN A 131 -23.78 1.59 -10.40
CA ASN A 131 -25.11 2.24 -10.37
C ASN A 131 -25.55 2.56 -8.94
N LYS A 132 -25.19 1.72 -7.95
CA LYS A 132 -25.46 1.99 -6.54
C LYS A 132 -24.62 3.15 -6.02
N LEU A 133 -23.35 3.24 -6.41
CA LEU A 133 -22.46 4.35 -6.04
C LEU A 133 -22.99 5.70 -6.52
N ILE A 134 -23.40 5.80 -7.80
CA ILE A 134 -23.96 7.03 -8.37
C ILE A 134 -25.21 7.50 -7.63
N LYS A 135 -26.01 6.55 -7.11
CA LYS A 135 -27.25 6.83 -6.38
C LYS A 135 -27.06 6.95 -4.86
N SER A 136 -25.89 6.58 -4.32
CA SER A 136 -25.66 6.57 -2.87
C SER A 136 -25.61 7.97 -2.31
N LYS A 137 -26.31 8.21 -1.20
CA LYS A 137 -26.27 9.49 -0.49
C LYS A 137 -24.91 9.77 0.16
N VAL A 138 -24.13 8.71 0.41
CA VAL A 138 -22.83 8.77 1.09
C VAL A 138 -21.67 8.86 0.10
N PHE A 139 -21.79 8.14 -1.03
CA PHE A 139 -20.67 7.94 -1.95
C PHE A 139 -20.80 8.64 -3.30
N LYS A 140 -21.96 9.18 -3.68
CA LYS A 140 -22.14 9.84 -5.00
C LYS A 140 -21.11 10.93 -5.26
N ASP A 141 -20.81 11.75 -4.25
CA ASP A 141 -19.88 12.89 -4.37
C ASP A 141 -18.41 12.45 -4.29
N ARG A 142 -18.17 11.16 -4.00
CA ARG A 142 -16.85 10.53 -3.99
C ARG A 142 -16.55 9.75 -5.27
N PHE A 143 -17.58 9.32 -6.01
CA PHE A 143 -17.42 8.41 -7.13
C PHE A 143 -17.27 9.17 -8.45
N ILE A 144 -16.07 9.12 -9.04
CA ILE A 144 -15.80 9.68 -10.38
C ILE A 144 -15.82 8.51 -11.36
N ALA A 145 -16.90 8.39 -12.12
CA ALA A 145 -17.15 7.19 -12.93
C ALA A 145 -16.16 7.04 -14.09
N ASP A 146 -15.71 8.14 -14.67
CA ASP A 146 -14.92 8.26 -15.89
C ASP A 146 -13.42 8.50 -15.63
N ILE A 147 -12.96 8.31 -14.40
CA ILE A 147 -11.53 8.35 -14.09
C ILE A 147 -10.79 7.15 -14.72
N PRO A 148 -9.64 7.34 -15.39
CA PRO A 148 -8.85 6.24 -15.92
C PRO A 148 -8.30 5.39 -14.77
N VAL A 149 -8.69 4.13 -14.68
CA VAL A 149 -8.13 3.21 -13.67
C VAL A 149 -6.70 2.82 -14.05
N LEU A 150 -6.44 2.61 -15.34
CA LEU A 150 -5.16 2.15 -15.87
C LEU A 150 -4.49 3.25 -16.71
N MET A 151 -3.17 3.20 -16.80
CA MET A 151 -2.42 3.95 -17.79
C MET A 151 -1.78 3.03 -18.83
N TRP A 152 -1.70 3.55 -20.05
CA TRP A 152 -1.27 2.82 -21.24
C TRP A 152 -0.70 3.82 -22.27
N ASP A 153 -0.37 3.36 -23.47
CA ASP A 153 0.43 4.14 -24.43
C ASP A 153 -0.20 5.45 -24.90
N GLU A 154 -1.54 5.57 -24.94
CA GLU A 154 -2.22 6.83 -25.28
C GLU A 154 -1.97 7.96 -24.26
N HIS A 155 -1.50 7.65 -23.05
CA HIS A 155 -1.24 8.63 -22.00
C HIS A 155 0.16 9.25 -22.05
N LYS A 156 1.04 8.82 -22.96
CA LYS A 156 2.43 9.31 -23.05
C LYS A 156 2.59 10.65 -23.81
N THR A 157 1.63 11.57 -23.66
CA THR A 157 1.68 12.88 -24.32
C THR A 157 2.59 13.85 -23.55
N LEU A 158 3.13 14.85 -24.25
CA LEU A 158 3.95 15.89 -23.61
C LEU A 158 3.13 16.71 -22.60
N GLU A 159 1.88 17.00 -22.92
CA GLU A 159 0.95 17.70 -22.02
C GLU A 159 0.71 16.93 -20.73
N GLU A 160 0.38 15.64 -20.84
CA GLU A 160 0.14 14.78 -19.69
C GLU A 160 1.41 14.60 -18.86
N TYR A 161 2.56 14.50 -19.52
CA TYR A 161 3.85 14.46 -18.85
C TYR A 161 4.12 15.73 -18.04
N ASN A 162 3.95 16.90 -18.62
CA ASN A 162 4.15 18.17 -17.92
C ASN A 162 3.18 18.33 -16.73
N ARG A 163 1.93 17.89 -16.90
CA ARG A 163 0.91 17.93 -15.85
C ARG A 163 1.26 17.00 -14.69
N LEU A 164 1.57 15.73 -14.98
CA LEU A 164 1.89 14.74 -13.94
C LEU A 164 3.28 14.94 -13.32
N SER A 165 4.19 15.63 -13.99
CA SER A 165 5.53 15.98 -13.45
C SER A 165 5.49 16.90 -12.23
N GLN A 166 4.32 17.46 -11.90
CA GLN A 166 4.12 18.28 -10.70
C GLN A 166 3.90 17.44 -9.42
N TYR A 167 3.61 16.14 -9.57
CA TYR A 167 3.27 15.27 -8.45
C TYR A 167 4.31 14.18 -8.23
N TRP A 168 4.68 13.99 -6.96
CA TRP A 168 5.71 13.04 -6.55
C TRP A 168 5.16 11.63 -6.28
N GLY A 169 6.02 10.62 -6.49
CA GLY A 169 5.78 9.24 -6.08
C GLY A 169 4.60 8.59 -6.82
N CYS A 170 3.67 8.00 -6.07
CA CYS A 170 2.47 7.34 -6.63
C CYS A 170 1.55 8.26 -7.42
N TYR A 171 1.72 9.58 -7.30
CA TYR A 171 0.74 10.57 -7.74
C TYR A 171 1.10 11.22 -9.07
N GLY A 172 2.31 10.99 -9.60
CA GLY A 172 2.73 11.54 -10.88
C GLY A 172 4.16 11.15 -11.23
N TRP A 173 4.82 12.00 -12.03
CA TRP A 173 6.10 11.71 -12.65
C TRP A 173 7.20 12.71 -12.24
N GLN A 174 7.02 13.43 -11.13
CA GLN A 174 8.03 14.37 -10.65
C GLN A 174 9.37 13.67 -10.43
N GLY A 175 10.40 14.15 -11.15
CA GLY A 175 11.76 13.61 -11.09
C GLY A 175 11.99 12.34 -11.92
N TYR A 176 11.00 11.88 -12.71
CA TYR A 176 11.17 10.76 -13.64
C TYR A 176 11.40 11.31 -15.04
N GLY A 177 12.43 10.84 -15.75
CA GLY A 177 12.72 11.32 -17.10
C GLY A 177 11.63 10.91 -18.10
N GLN A 178 11.22 11.84 -18.97
CA GLN A 178 10.19 11.61 -19.99
C GLN A 178 10.47 10.39 -20.86
N ASP A 179 11.72 10.18 -21.26
CA ASP A 179 12.10 9.04 -22.09
C ASP A 179 11.79 7.69 -21.43
N LEU A 180 11.98 7.58 -20.10
CA LEU A 180 11.65 6.36 -19.38
C LEU A 180 10.14 6.11 -19.40
N ILE A 181 9.34 7.14 -19.15
CA ILE A 181 7.87 7.05 -19.18
C ILE A 181 7.41 6.64 -20.58
N ASN A 182 7.90 7.32 -21.61
CA ASN A 182 7.55 7.05 -23.01
C ASN A 182 7.92 5.62 -23.42
N ARG A 183 9.13 5.15 -23.10
CA ARG A 183 9.53 3.76 -23.41
C ARG A 183 8.69 2.75 -22.66
N THR A 184 8.45 2.95 -21.36
CA THR A 184 7.64 2.04 -20.55
C THR A 184 6.23 1.93 -21.09
N LEU A 185 5.55 3.07 -21.31
CA LEU A 185 4.17 3.08 -21.82
C LEU A 185 4.09 2.56 -23.27
N SER A 186 5.15 2.66 -24.07
CA SER A 186 5.18 2.06 -25.41
C SER A 186 5.08 0.52 -25.41
N TYR A 187 5.42 -0.15 -24.31
CA TYR A 187 5.16 -1.58 -24.16
C TYR A 187 3.71 -1.89 -23.75
N LEU A 188 2.98 -0.89 -23.24
CA LEU A 188 1.59 -0.98 -22.82
C LEU A 188 0.65 -0.49 -23.94
N ASN A 189 0.85 -0.96 -25.17
CA ASN A 189 0.26 -0.43 -26.41
C ASN A 189 -0.78 -1.36 -27.07
N SER A 190 -1.55 -2.06 -26.25
CA SER A 190 -2.55 -3.03 -26.70
C SER A 190 -3.88 -2.64 -26.08
N PRO A 191 -5.02 -2.91 -26.75
CA PRO A 191 -6.34 -2.69 -26.16
C PRO A 191 -6.51 -3.34 -24.79
N SER A 192 -5.78 -4.43 -24.52
CA SER A 192 -5.74 -5.04 -23.18
C SER A 192 -5.25 -4.06 -22.11
N HIS A 193 -4.31 -3.18 -22.37
CA HIS A 193 -3.80 -2.23 -21.37
C HIS A 193 -4.79 -1.13 -20.99
N ARG A 194 -5.81 -0.88 -21.82
CA ARG A 194 -6.89 0.08 -21.53
C ARG A 194 -7.90 -0.46 -20.51
N TYR A 195 -8.10 -1.79 -20.45
CA TYR A 195 -9.15 -2.40 -19.63
C TYR A 195 -8.58 -3.35 -18.58
N MET A 196 -9.25 -3.44 -17.43
CA MET A 196 -8.88 -4.38 -16.38
C MET A 196 -9.02 -5.83 -16.87
N PHE A 197 -10.12 -6.13 -17.59
CA PHE A 197 -10.45 -7.49 -18.03
C PHE A 197 -10.29 -7.65 -19.54
N ASP A 198 -9.41 -8.57 -19.96
CA ASP A 198 -9.12 -8.82 -21.38
C ASP A 198 -10.33 -9.40 -22.15
N ASN A 199 -11.27 -10.06 -21.47
CA ASN A 199 -12.47 -10.62 -22.10
C ASN A 199 -13.41 -9.53 -22.66
N GLN A 200 -13.32 -8.29 -22.19
CA GLN A 200 -14.06 -7.15 -22.73
C GLN A 200 -13.61 -6.76 -24.15
N LEU A 201 -12.49 -7.31 -24.62
CA LEU A 201 -11.98 -7.11 -25.99
C LEU A 201 -12.69 -8.01 -27.02
N ASN A 202 -13.35 -9.09 -26.60
CA ASN A 202 -13.99 -10.06 -27.49
C ASN A 202 -15.45 -9.71 -27.86
N LEU A 203 -15.83 -8.43 -27.75
CA LEU A 203 -17.18 -7.94 -28.08
C LEU A 203 -17.49 -7.91 -29.60
N LYS A 204 -16.56 -8.30 -30.47
CA LYS A 204 -16.87 -8.61 -31.88
C LYS A 204 -17.31 -10.08 -31.99
N GLY A 205 -18.57 -10.35 -31.69
CA GLY A 205 -19.21 -11.64 -32.04
C GLY A 205 -20.01 -12.35 -30.95
N GLN A 206 -20.03 -11.87 -29.70
CA GLN A 206 -20.99 -12.37 -28.73
C GLN A 206 -22.39 -11.82 -29.03
N LYS A 207 -23.33 -12.73 -29.32
CA LYS A 207 -24.76 -12.43 -29.35
C LYS A 207 -25.14 -11.70 -28.05
N SER A 208 -25.97 -10.67 -28.17
CA SER A 208 -26.51 -9.76 -27.15
C SER A 208 -27.32 -10.43 -26.01
N GLY A 209 -27.01 -11.66 -25.59
CA GLY A 209 -27.81 -12.47 -24.67
C GLY A 209 -27.16 -12.82 -23.32
N ASP A 210 -25.83 -12.86 -23.21
CA ASP A 210 -25.16 -13.20 -21.95
C ASP A 210 -24.58 -11.94 -21.30
N ASN A 211 -25.46 -11.09 -20.73
CA ASN A 211 -25.07 -9.99 -19.84
C ASN A 211 -24.50 -10.56 -18.52
N LYS A 212 -23.35 -11.23 -18.57
CA LYS A 212 -22.70 -11.80 -17.40
C LYS A 212 -22.01 -10.69 -16.62
N CYS A 213 -22.60 -10.32 -15.50
CA CYS A 213 -22.00 -9.41 -14.53
C CYS A 213 -20.72 -10.00 -13.96
N ILE A 214 -19.68 -9.18 -13.86
CA ILE A 214 -18.34 -9.58 -13.40
C ILE A 214 -18.30 -9.58 -11.87
N ARG A 215 -18.10 -10.76 -11.29
CA ARG A 215 -17.99 -10.95 -9.83
C ARG A 215 -16.53 -11.07 -9.42
N CYS A 216 -16.11 -10.25 -8.46
CA CYS A 216 -14.72 -10.19 -8.02
C CYS A 216 -14.57 -10.49 -6.53
N ALA A 217 -13.59 -11.33 -6.19
CA ALA A 217 -13.09 -11.47 -4.83
C ALA A 217 -11.80 -10.66 -4.67
N VAL A 218 -11.74 -9.83 -3.63
CA VAL A 218 -10.56 -9.05 -3.26
C VAL A 218 -10.01 -9.62 -1.96
N VAL A 219 -8.82 -10.23 -2.00
CA VAL A 219 -8.24 -10.98 -0.87
C VAL A 219 -7.03 -10.24 -0.30
N GLY A 220 -7.20 -9.69 0.89
CA GLY A 220 -6.15 -9.08 1.70
C GLY A 220 -5.35 -10.10 2.52
N GLY A 221 -4.38 -9.60 3.28
CA GLY A 221 -3.46 -10.42 4.08
C GLY A 221 -3.93 -10.75 5.49
N GLY A 222 -5.09 -10.26 5.94
CA GLY A 222 -5.46 -10.24 7.36
C GLY A 222 -5.68 -11.62 7.99
N GLY A 223 -5.30 -11.77 9.27
CA GLY A 223 -5.43 -13.02 10.03
C GLY A 223 -6.85 -13.53 10.26
N ILE A 224 -7.88 -12.71 10.01
CA ILE A 224 -9.29 -13.13 10.06
C ILE A 224 -9.58 -14.32 9.13
N LEU A 225 -8.78 -14.52 8.07
CA LEU A 225 -8.95 -15.64 7.14
C LEU A 225 -8.44 -16.98 7.69
N ASN A 226 -7.59 -17.01 8.72
CA ASN A 226 -7.03 -18.26 9.24
C ASN A 226 -8.13 -19.14 9.88
N GLY A 227 -8.44 -20.29 9.28
CA GLY A 227 -9.54 -21.18 9.68
C GLY A 227 -10.93 -20.69 9.27
N SER A 228 -11.01 -19.73 8.35
CA SER A 228 -12.28 -19.18 7.85
C SER A 228 -13.03 -20.08 6.87
N ARG A 229 -12.32 -21.02 6.23
CA ARG A 229 -12.84 -21.92 5.18
C ARG A 229 -13.48 -21.18 3.99
N LYS A 230 -13.02 -19.97 3.67
CA LYS A 230 -13.55 -19.14 2.58
C LYS A 230 -12.98 -19.44 1.20
N GLY A 231 -12.08 -20.41 1.08
CA GLY A 231 -11.35 -20.65 -0.16
C GLY A 231 -12.23 -21.02 -1.35
N GLU A 232 -13.20 -21.90 -1.17
CA GLU A 232 -14.14 -22.29 -2.24
C GLU A 232 -15.02 -21.11 -2.69
N GLU A 233 -15.53 -20.33 -1.73
CA GLU A 233 -16.31 -19.13 -2.01
C GLU A 233 -15.48 -18.09 -2.77
N ILE A 234 -14.22 -17.87 -2.36
CA ILE A 234 -13.28 -16.98 -3.05
C ILE A 234 -13.07 -17.45 -4.51
N ASP A 235 -12.76 -18.73 -4.71
CA ASP A 235 -12.47 -19.29 -6.04
C ASP A 235 -13.70 -19.32 -6.97
N SER A 236 -14.92 -19.26 -6.41
CA SER A 236 -16.18 -19.20 -7.17
C SER A 236 -16.39 -17.87 -7.93
N HIS A 237 -15.62 -16.83 -7.62
CA HIS A 237 -15.71 -15.53 -8.30
C HIS A 237 -15.05 -15.58 -9.70
N ASP A 238 -15.50 -14.73 -10.63
CA ASP A 238 -14.92 -14.65 -11.98
C ASP A 238 -13.45 -14.22 -11.93
N TYR A 239 -13.13 -13.25 -11.07
CA TYR A 239 -11.76 -12.76 -10.87
C TYR A 239 -11.40 -12.70 -9.38
N VAL A 240 -10.15 -13.08 -9.08
CA VAL A 240 -9.59 -13.00 -7.72
C VAL A 240 -8.38 -12.07 -7.72
N PHE A 241 -8.47 -11.00 -6.92
CA PHE A 241 -7.40 -10.02 -6.71
C PHE A 241 -6.65 -10.34 -5.42
N ARG A 242 -5.32 -10.36 -5.46
CA ARG A 242 -4.43 -10.61 -4.31
C ARG A 242 -3.30 -9.59 -4.24
N VAL A 243 -2.71 -9.43 -3.07
CA VAL A 243 -1.76 -8.34 -2.75
C VAL A 243 -0.71 -8.83 -1.73
N ASN A 244 0.50 -8.27 -1.78
CA ASN A 244 1.61 -8.53 -0.84
C ASN A 244 1.99 -10.02 -0.76
N ILE A 245 2.23 -10.57 0.44
CA ILE A 245 2.47 -12.01 0.64
C ILE A 245 1.12 -12.74 0.50
N ALA A 246 0.79 -13.09 -0.74
CA ALA A 246 -0.43 -13.81 -1.10
C ALA A 246 -0.17 -15.33 -1.11
N ALA A 247 0.18 -15.89 0.04
CA ALA A 247 0.47 -17.31 0.18
C ALA A 247 -0.82 -18.14 0.08
N THR A 248 -0.99 -18.89 -1.02
CA THR A 248 -2.11 -19.83 -1.18
C THR A 248 -1.73 -21.25 -0.76
N LYS A 249 -0.49 -21.68 -1.03
CA LYS A 249 0.00 -23.03 -0.70
C LYS A 249 -0.05 -23.29 0.80
N GLY A 250 -0.82 -24.30 1.21
CA GLY A 250 -1.06 -24.66 2.61
C GLY A 250 -2.17 -23.86 3.30
N TYR A 251 -2.83 -22.94 2.59
CA TYR A 251 -3.91 -22.10 3.09
C TYR A 251 -5.15 -22.12 2.16
N GLU A 252 -5.19 -23.03 1.18
CA GLU A 252 -6.17 -23.04 0.08
C GLU A 252 -7.61 -23.16 0.60
N VAL A 253 -7.82 -23.90 1.69
CA VAL A 253 -9.13 -24.04 2.33
C VAL A 253 -9.66 -22.68 2.79
N ASP A 254 -8.78 -21.80 3.25
CA ASP A 254 -9.14 -20.50 3.80
C ASP A 254 -9.14 -19.39 2.76
N VAL A 255 -8.17 -19.39 1.85
CA VAL A 255 -7.91 -18.26 0.94
C VAL A 255 -8.08 -18.60 -0.53
N GLY A 256 -8.35 -19.85 -0.88
CA GLY A 256 -8.51 -20.32 -2.26
C GLY A 256 -7.18 -20.48 -2.99
N LYS A 257 -7.26 -20.94 -4.24
CA LYS A 257 -6.11 -21.16 -5.14
C LYS A 257 -6.03 -20.11 -6.25
N LYS A 258 -7.18 -19.64 -6.74
CA LYS A 258 -7.28 -18.80 -7.93
C LYS A 258 -6.63 -17.43 -7.69
N THR A 259 -5.85 -16.97 -8.66
CA THR A 259 -5.28 -15.61 -8.68
C THR A 259 -5.37 -15.03 -10.09
N SER A 260 -6.32 -14.13 -10.29
CA SER A 260 -6.46 -13.42 -11.57
C SER A 260 -5.60 -12.16 -11.63
N PHE A 261 -5.53 -11.42 -10.53
CA PHE A 261 -4.72 -10.20 -10.44
C PHE A 261 -3.83 -10.25 -9.20
N TYR A 262 -2.54 -10.01 -9.38
CA TYR A 262 -1.60 -9.81 -8.28
C TYR A 262 -1.09 -8.37 -8.29
N SER A 263 -1.41 -7.63 -7.22
CA SER A 263 -1.10 -6.21 -7.09
C SER A 263 0.14 -5.96 -6.24
N TYR A 264 1.03 -5.09 -6.72
CA TYR A 264 2.27 -4.75 -6.01
C TYR A 264 2.85 -3.38 -6.37
N THR A 265 3.71 -2.86 -5.48
CA THR A 265 4.86 -2.04 -5.90
C THR A 265 6.10 -2.94 -5.88
N ILE A 266 7.13 -2.60 -6.63
CA ILE A 266 8.36 -3.38 -6.71
C ILE A 266 8.99 -3.59 -5.33
N THR A 267 8.98 -2.55 -4.48
CA THR A 267 9.43 -2.62 -3.09
C THR A 267 8.58 -3.59 -2.27
N THR A 268 7.25 -3.57 -2.38
CA THR A 268 6.41 -4.52 -1.63
C THR A 268 6.56 -5.94 -2.13
N MET A 269 6.75 -6.15 -3.45
CA MET A 269 7.01 -7.47 -4.00
C MET A 269 8.34 -8.03 -3.52
N ARG A 270 9.43 -7.26 -3.57
CA ARG A 270 10.74 -7.68 -3.05
C ARG A 270 10.69 -8.05 -1.58
N ASN A 271 10.10 -7.18 -0.75
CA ASN A 271 9.91 -7.45 0.68
C ASN A 271 9.06 -8.71 0.92
N SER A 272 8.00 -8.91 0.12
CA SER A 272 7.13 -10.08 0.22
C SER A 272 7.88 -11.37 -0.11
N LEU A 273 8.69 -11.39 -1.17
CA LEU A 273 9.50 -12.56 -1.56
C LEU A 273 10.59 -12.88 -0.52
N LEU A 274 11.23 -11.85 0.05
CA LEU A 274 12.24 -12.03 1.10
C LEU A 274 11.61 -12.54 2.41
N GLY A 275 10.59 -11.85 2.92
CA GLY A 275 9.92 -12.21 4.18
C GLY A 275 9.06 -13.47 4.09
N GLY A 276 8.57 -13.78 2.90
CA GLY A 276 7.73 -14.93 2.59
C GLY A 276 8.49 -16.23 2.33
N ARG A 277 9.81 -16.20 2.16
CA ARG A 277 10.63 -17.38 1.80
C ARG A 277 10.44 -18.57 2.73
N LYS A 278 10.45 -18.34 4.05
CA LYS A 278 10.23 -19.40 5.07
C LYS A 278 8.82 -19.99 5.05
N ARG A 279 7.89 -19.36 4.33
CA ARG A 279 6.48 -19.75 4.18
C ARG A 279 6.17 -20.28 2.78
N GLY A 280 7.19 -20.54 1.96
CA GLY A 280 7.03 -21.03 0.59
C GLY A 280 6.66 -19.95 -0.44
N PHE A 281 6.52 -18.68 -0.03
CA PHE A 281 6.27 -17.56 -0.94
C PHE A 281 7.60 -17.07 -1.52
N THR A 282 8.03 -17.72 -2.60
CA THR A 282 9.35 -17.53 -3.23
C THR A 282 9.29 -16.99 -4.66
N VAL A 283 8.10 -16.96 -5.25
CA VAL A 283 7.79 -16.37 -6.56
C VAL A 283 6.44 -15.67 -6.46
N ALA A 284 6.20 -14.68 -7.34
CA ALA A 284 4.91 -14.03 -7.42
C ALA A 284 3.79 -15.05 -7.75
N PRO A 285 2.56 -14.85 -7.27
CA PRO A 285 1.41 -15.67 -7.66
C PRO A 285 1.29 -15.78 -9.18
N HIS A 286 0.94 -16.97 -9.64
CA HIS A 286 0.90 -17.30 -11.07
C HIS A 286 -0.09 -18.43 -11.33
N ASP A 287 -1.11 -18.08 -12.08
CA ASP A 287 -1.92 -18.95 -12.90
C ASP A 287 -1.67 -18.57 -14.37
N LYS A 288 -2.14 -19.41 -15.29
CA LYS A 288 -2.00 -19.19 -16.74
C LYS A 288 -2.42 -17.77 -17.16
N GLU A 289 -3.51 -17.28 -16.58
CA GLU A 289 -4.13 -15.99 -16.94
C GLU A 289 -3.83 -14.85 -15.96
N THR A 290 -3.03 -15.07 -14.92
CA THR A 290 -2.72 -14.02 -13.93
C THR A 290 -2.14 -12.78 -14.57
N LYS A 291 -2.70 -11.63 -14.20
CA LYS A 291 -2.20 -10.30 -14.54
C LYS A 291 -1.52 -9.67 -13.33
N TYR A 292 -0.49 -8.89 -13.59
CA TYR A 292 0.30 -8.17 -12.61
C TYR A 292 -0.11 -6.71 -12.62
N LEU A 293 -0.87 -6.31 -11.60
CA LEU A 293 -1.37 -4.94 -11.45
C LEU A 293 -0.34 -4.11 -10.68
N VAL A 294 0.44 -3.34 -11.42
CA VAL A 294 1.55 -2.54 -10.90
C VAL A 294 1.02 -1.20 -10.40
N PHE A 295 1.40 -0.84 -9.18
CA PHE A 295 1.13 0.45 -8.57
C PHE A 295 2.38 1.32 -8.70
N PRO A 296 2.41 2.25 -9.67
CA PRO A 296 3.62 2.99 -10.01
C PRO A 296 3.91 4.06 -8.96
N CYS A 297 4.67 3.70 -7.93
CA CYS A 297 5.00 4.58 -6.82
C CYS A 297 6.47 4.97 -6.80
N GLU A 298 7.29 4.21 -7.52
CA GLU A 298 8.74 4.37 -7.58
C GLU A 298 9.21 4.21 -9.03
N ILE A 299 10.32 4.86 -9.38
CA ILE A 299 10.92 4.73 -10.72
C ILE A 299 11.22 3.26 -11.10
N SER A 300 11.53 2.44 -10.10
CA SER A 300 11.78 1.01 -10.25
C SER A 300 10.56 0.20 -10.69
N ASP A 301 9.33 0.70 -10.48
CA ASP A 301 8.11 0.07 -11.01
C ASP A 301 8.08 0.16 -12.54
N TYR A 302 8.36 1.35 -13.08
CA TYR A 302 8.44 1.60 -14.53
C TYR A 302 9.54 0.77 -15.17
N ILE A 303 10.74 0.78 -14.57
CA ILE A 303 11.90 0.03 -15.06
C ILE A 303 11.62 -1.48 -15.07
N LEU A 304 10.94 -2.02 -14.06
CA LEU A 304 10.56 -3.44 -14.05
C LEU A 304 9.63 -3.75 -15.24
N VAL A 305 8.60 -2.94 -15.46
CA VAL A 305 7.65 -3.13 -16.56
C VAL A 305 8.36 -3.02 -17.91
N GLU A 306 9.22 -2.03 -18.11
CA GLU A 306 10.05 -1.87 -19.31
C GLU A 306 10.91 -3.12 -19.56
N ASN A 307 11.67 -3.54 -18.55
CA ASN A 307 12.58 -4.69 -18.65
C ASN A 307 11.82 -5.99 -18.97
N ARG A 308 10.75 -6.28 -18.23
CA ARG A 308 9.96 -7.52 -18.38
C ARG A 308 9.06 -7.53 -19.62
N SER A 309 8.76 -6.37 -20.18
CA SER A 309 7.97 -6.27 -21.41
C SER A 309 8.84 -6.22 -22.66
N SER A 310 10.14 -6.00 -22.51
CA SER A 310 11.13 -6.02 -23.60
C SER A 310 11.64 -7.43 -23.90
N ASN A 311 12.26 -7.62 -25.07
CA ASN A 311 12.93 -8.88 -25.45
C ASN A 311 14.32 -9.04 -24.81
N LYS A 312 14.66 -8.26 -23.79
CA LYS A 312 15.97 -8.29 -23.13
C LYS A 312 16.10 -9.51 -22.22
N THR A 313 17.34 -9.99 -22.03
CA THR A 313 17.60 -11.03 -21.03
C THR A 313 17.72 -10.40 -19.64
N GLU A 314 17.52 -11.20 -18.58
CA GLU A 314 17.64 -10.68 -17.20
C GLU A 314 19.02 -10.05 -16.90
N LYS A 315 20.07 -10.48 -17.62
CA LYS A 315 21.42 -9.92 -17.49
C LYS A 315 21.51 -8.48 -17.98
N ASP A 316 20.60 -8.07 -18.87
CA ASP A 316 20.55 -6.74 -19.47
C ASP A 316 19.62 -5.79 -18.71
N PHE A 317 18.96 -6.27 -17.64
CA PHE A 317 18.05 -5.47 -16.85
C PHE A 317 18.84 -4.50 -15.98
N LYS A 318 18.56 -3.20 -16.16
CA LYS A 318 19.06 -2.16 -15.25
C LYS A 318 18.29 -2.27 -13.94
N ASP A 319 18.76 -3.08 -12.99
CA ASP A 319 18.17 -3.09 -11.65
C ASP A 319 18.63 -1.86 -10.87
N THR A 320 17.69 -0.96 -10.56
CA THR A 320 17.92 0.26 -9.77
C THR A 320 17.70 0.06 -8.28
N GLY A 321 17.32 -1.14 -7.83
CA GLY A 321 17.19 -1.50 -6.42
C GLY A 321 18.52 -1.90 -5.77
N PRO A 322 18.57 -1.98 -4.42
CA PRO A 322 19.73 -2.53 -3.73
C PRO A 322 20.06 -3.94 -4.25
N LYS A 323 21.31 -4.17 -4.68
CA LYS A 323 21.75 -5.45 -5.31
C LYS A 323 21.35 -6.72 -4.53
N HIS A 324 21.20 -6.63 -3.21
CA HIS A 324 20.83 -7.77 -2.36
C HIS A 324 19.35 -8.17 -2.44
N TRP A 325 18.46 -7.36 -3.02
CA TRP A 325 17.02 -7.69 -3.12
C TRP A 325 16.71 -8.55 -4.34
N GLY A 326 17.58 -8.52 -5.36
CA GLY A 326 17.42 -9.24 -6.61
C GLY A 326 16.24 -8.77 -7.46
N ILE A 327 16.16 -9.35 -8.66
CA ILE A 327 15.03 -9.14 -9.58
C ILE A 327 13.88 -10.06 -9.13
N PRO A 328 12.67 -9.52 -8.91
CA PRO A 328 11.52 -10.34 -8.55
C PRO A 328 11.23 -11.41 -9.60
N LYS A 329 10.98 -12.61 -9.09
CA LYS A 329 10.71 -13.81 -9.90
C LYS A 329 9.21 -13.98 -10.10
N PHE A 330 8.84 -14.20 -11.35
CA PHE A 330 7.50 -14.60 -11.75
C PHE A 330 7.49 -16.11 -11.94
N GLY A 331 6.47 -16.81 -11.45
CA GLY A 331 6.37 -18.26 -11.60
C GLY A 331 5.99 -18.71 -13.02
N LYS A 332 5.96 -17.79 -13.99
CA LYS A 332 5.70 -18.03 -15.41
C LYS A 332 6.53 -17.06 -16.27
N THR A 333 6.71 -17.42 -17.54
CA THR A 333 7.18 -16.45 -18.54
C THR A 333 6.13 -15.35 -18.68
N VAL A 334 6.53 -14.11 -18.38
CA VAL A 334 5.66 -12.94 -18.47
C VAL A 334 5.81 -12.27 -19.82
N LYS A 335 4.70 -11.77 -20.36
CA LYS A 335 4.64 -10.92 -21.55
C LYS A 335 4.10 -9.53 -21.19
N ASN A 336 4.26 -8.55 -22.06
CA ASN A 336 3.76 -7.20 -21.83
C ASN A 336 2.26 -7.17 -21.45
N THR A 337 1.41 -7.94 -22.15
CA THR A 337 -0.04 -8.04 -21.86
C THR A 337 -0.40 -8.68 -20.51
N ASP A 338 0.58 -9.20 -19.77
CA ASP A 338 0.37 -9.65 -18.39
C ASP A 338 0.49 -8.49 -17.39
N PHE A 339 1.05 -7.35 -17.77
CA PHE A 339 1.14 -6.17 -16.92
C PHE A 339 -0.05 -5.23 -17.14
N LYS A 340 -0.58 -4.70 -16.04
CA LYS A 340 -1.49 -3.55 -16.01
C LYS A 340 -0.89 -2.53 -15.05
N MET A 341 -0.99 -1.24 -15.35
CA MET A 341 -0.36 -0.20 -14.52
C MET A 341 -1.42 0.82 -14.13
N LEU A 342 -1.58 1.09 -12.83
CA LEU A 342 -2.58 2.08 -12.38
C LEU A 342 -2.22 3.49 -12.87
N HIS A 343 -3.25 4.26 -13.19
CA HIS A 343 -3.08 5.67 -13.54
C HIS A 343 -2.71 6.51 -12.30
N PRO A 344 -1.75 7.45 -12.38
CA PRO A 344 -1.41 8.33 -11.26
C PRO A 344 -2.60 9.18 -10.75
N ASP A 345 -3.44 9.69 -11.65
CA ASP A 345 -4.69 10.37 -11.23
C ASP A 345 -5.64 9.46 -10.45
N PHE A 346 -5.74 8.17 -10.80
CA PHE A 346 -6.55 7.23 -10.01
C PHE A 346 -6.03 7.09 -8.58
N GLN A 347 -4.71 7.10 -8.42
CA GLN A 347 -4.07 7.08 -7.10
C GLN A 347 -4.29 8.39 -6.33
N ARG A 348 -4.18 9.54 -6.99
CA ARG A 348 -4.53 10.86 -6.39
C ARG A 348 -5.98 10.85 -5.94
N TYR A 349 -6.89 10.50 -6.84
CA TYR A 349 -8.31 10.38 -6.56
C TYR A 349 -8.61 9.48 -5.35
N MET A 350 -7.94 8.32 -5.25
CA MET A 350 -8.07 7.44 -4.08
C MET A 350 -7.64 8.09 -2.77
N GLU A 351 -6.53 8.82 -2.76
CA GLU A 351 -6.09 9.55 -1.57
C GLU A 351 -7.10 10.63 -1.16
N TRP A 352 -7.55 11.45 -2.12
CA TRP A 352 -8.35 12.64 -1.87
C TRP A 352 -9.82 12.35 -1.60
N TYR A 353 -10.44 11.41 -2.32
CA TYR A 353 -11.90 11.19 -2.26
C TYR A 353 -12.28 9.98 -1.40
N TRP A 354 -11.46 8.93 -1.37
CA TRP A 354 -11.82 7.68 -0.68
C TRP A 354 -11.29 7.63 0.75
N ILE A 355 -9.97 7.74 0.95
CA ILE A 355 -9.35 7.55 2.27
C ILE A 355 -9.46 8.80 3.15
N ARG A 356 -9.26 10.01 2.58
CA ARG A 356 -9.34 11.29 3.31
C ARG A 356 -8.57 11.28 4.64
N SER A 357 -7.33 10.80 4.62
CA SER A 357 -6.54 10.74 5.86
C SER A 357 -6.20 12.14 6.38
N SER A 358 -6.34 12.32 7.69
CA SER A 358 -5.92 13.54 8.41
C SER A 358 -4.47 13.48 8.92
N ARG A 359 -3.71 12.43 8.56
CA ARG A 359 -2.35 12.22 9.09
C ARG A 359 -1.39 13.35 8.73
N LYS A 360 -0.53 13.68 9.70
CA LYS A 360 0.44 14.79 9.62
C LYS A 360 1.51 14.57 8.54
N TYR A 361 1.93 13.33 8.31
CA TYR A 361 3.02 12.98 7.37
C TYR A 361 2.52 12.71 5.95
N LYS A 362 1.99 13.74 5.29
CA LYS A 362 1.36 13.63 3.96
C LYS A 362 2.28 13.07 2.86
N LYS A 363 3.60 13.31 2.95
CA LYS A 363 4.57 12.80 1.95
C LYS A 363 4.76 11.28 2.00
N VAL A 364 4.42 10.64 3.12
CA VAL A 364 4.62 9.18 3.33
C VAL A 364 3.27 8.46 3.43
N ASN A 365 2.23 9.16 3.85
CA ASN A 365 0.89 8.62 3.94
C ASN A 365 0.30 8.38 2.54
N ARG A 366 -0.09 7.14 2.27
CA ARG A 366 -0.81 6.72 1.08
C ARG A 366 -1.81 5.61 1.41
N PRO A 367 -2.85 5.39 0.60
CA PRO A 367 -3.67 4.19 0.74
C PRO A 367 -2.81 2.91 0.71
N SER A 368 -3.18 1.91 1.50
CA SER A 368 -2.51 0.60 1.47
C SER A 368 -2.66 -0.06 0.09
N THR A 369 -1.76 -0.97 -0.27
CA THR A 369 -1.89 -1.77 -1.51
C THR A 369 -3.24 -2.52 -1.55
N GLY A 370 -3.73 -2.96 -0.38
CA GLY A 370 -5.06 -3.56 -0.27
C GLY A 370 -6.18 -2.57 -0.58
N ALA A 371 -6.10 -1.34 -0.07
CA ALA A 371 -7.07 -0.28 -0.36
C ALA A 371 -7.10 0.08 -1.84
N LEU A 372 -5.93 0.31 -2.45
CA LEU A 372 -5.82 0.62 -3.88
C LEU A 372 -6.47 -0.47 -4.74
N MET A 373 -6.20 -1.74 -4.41
CA MET A 373 -6.75 -2.89 -5.11
C MET A 373 -8.26 -3.03 -4.95
N LEU A 374 -8.79 -2.82 -3.73
CA LEU A 374 -10.23 -2.91 -3.45
C LEU A 374 -11.00 -1.80 -4.18
N ILE A 375 -10.50 -0.57 -4.16
CA ILE A 375 -11.14 0.53 -4.89
C ILE A 375 -11.01 0.34 -6.42
N ALA A 376 -9.88 -0.17 -6.92
CA ALA A 376 -9.75 -0.54 -8.34
C ALA A 376 -10.79 -1.59 -8.77
N ALA A 377 -11.03 -2.61 -7.92
CA ALA A 377 -12.07 -3.62 -8.16
C ALA A 377 -13.48 -2.99 -8.15
N ILE A 378 -13.77 -2.07 -7.22
CA ILE A 378 -15.03 -1.31 -7.20
C ILE A 378 -15.23 -0.49 -8.49
N HIS A 379 -14.16 0.02 -9.10
CA HIS A 379 -14.24 0.75 -10.36
C HIS A 379 -14.32 -0.14 -11.59
N THR A 380 -14.20 -1.46 -11.49
CA THR A 380 -14.10 -2.31 -12.68
C THR A 380 -15.08 -3.48 -12.66
N CYS A 381 -15.33 -4.06 -11.49
CA CYS A 381 -16.25 -5.17 -11.27
C CYS A 381 -17.70 -4.71 -11.07
N ASP A 382 -18.64 -5.64 -11.30
CA ASP A 382 -20.06 -5.42 -11.07
C ASP A 382 -20.51 -5.83 -9.67
N GLU A 383 -19.86 -6.85 -9.10
CA GLU A 383 -20.00 -7.26 -7.70
C GLU A 383 -18.62 -7.45 -7.07
N VAL A 384 -18.45 -7.00 -5.82
CA VAL A 384 -17.19 -7.12 -5.09
C VAL A 384 -17.42 -7.74 -3.71
N SER A 385 -16.69 -8.81 -3.42
CA SER A 385 -16.58 -9.42 -2.09
C SER A 385 -15.16 -9.20 -1.55
N ALA A 386 -15.03 -8.66 -0.34
CA ALA A 386 -13.75 -8.34 0.29
C ALA A 386 -13.44 -9.31 1.43
N TYR A 387 -12.28 -9.97 1.36
CA TYR A 387 -11.83 -11.00 2.30
C TYR A 387 -10.50 -10.61 2.93
N GLY A 388 -10.33 -10.77 4.24
CA GLY A 388 -9.04 -10.46 4.90
C GLY A 388 -8.77 -8.97 5.08
N PHE A 389 -9.79 -8.12 4.94
CA PHE A 389 -9.76 -6.70 5.26
C PHE A 389 -10.20 -6.54 6.72
N GLY A 390 -9.28 -6.08 7.57
CA GLY A 390 -9.37 -6.29 9.03
C GLY A 390 -10.54 -5.58 9.70
N VAL A 391 -11.51 -6.34 10.22
CA VAL A 391 -12.65 -5.84 10.99
C VAL A 391 -12.27 -5.59 12.46
N ASN A 392 -11.34 -6.40 12.99
CA ASN A 392 -10.84 -6.31 14.36
C ASN A 392 -9.36 -6.74 14.42
N PHE A 393 -8.45 -5.76 14.32
CA PHE A 393 -7.00 -5.98 14.33
C PHE A 393 -6.43 -6.49 15.67
N ARG A 394 -7.23 -6.53 16.74
CA ARG A 394 -6.80 -7.04 18.05
C ARG A 394 -7.09 -8.53 18.21
N LYS A 395 -8.22 -8.97 17.67
CA LYS A 395 -8.74 -10.34 17.84
C LYS A 395 -7.97 -11.38 17.03
N TYR A 396 -7.53 -11.01 15.84
CA TYR A 396 -6.80 -11.90 14.95
C TYR A 396 -5.32 -11.56 14.92
N THR A 397 -4.48 -12.55 14.63
CA THR A 397 -3.08 -12.31 14.27
C THR A 397 -2.98 -11.38 13.04
N THR A 398 -1.85 -10.75 12.82
CA THR A 398 -1.68 -9.78 11.73
C THR A 398 -2.00 -10.42 10.38
N HIS A 399 -1.43 -11.60 10.09
CA HIS A 399 -1.66 -12.29 8.82
C HIS A 399 -2.16 -13.71 8.98
N TYR A 400 -2.94 -14.18 7.99
CA TYR A 400 -3.52 -15.54 8.05
C TYR A 400 -2.47 -16.66 8.01
N TYR A 401 -1.26 -16.35 7.52
CA TYR A 401 -0.13 -17.25 7.43
C TYR A 401 0.84 -17.17 8.62
N ASP A 402 0.49 -16.43 9.67
CA ASP A 402 1.31 -16.36 10.87
C ASP A 402 1.11 -17.60 11.73
N LYS A 403 2.23 -18.29 12.01
CA LYS A 403 2.25 -19.51 12.84
C LYS A 403 2.02 -19.24 14.33
N GLN A 404 2.29 -18.02 14.76
CA GLN A 404 2.09 -17.53 16.12
C GLN A 404 1.40 -16.18 16.05
N TYR A 405 0.68 -15.80 17.10
CA TYR A 405 0.01 -14.51 17.15
C TYR A 405 1.02 -13.36 17.03
N THR A 406 0.80 -12.50 16.04
CA THR A 406 1.51 -11.24 15.87
C THR A 406 0.52 -10.10 16.00
N LYS A 407 0.85 -9.10 16.83
CA LYS A 407 0.00 -7.93 17.01
C LYS A 407 0.11 -7.01 15.80
N PHE A 408 -1.04 -6.57 15.28
CA PHE A 408 -1.08 -5.62 14.16
C PHE A 408 -0.43 -4.28 14.55
N VAL A 409 0.46 -3.79 13.68
CA VAL A 409 1.18 -2.52 13.87
C VAL A 409 0.63 -1.45 12.93
N TYR A 410 0.19 -0.32 13.51
CA TYR A 410 -0.27 0.84 12.76
C TYR A 410 0.92 1.68 12.29
N TYR A 411 1.49 1.33 11.13
CA TYR A 411 2.56 2.12 10.53
C TYR A 411 2.08 3.50 10.08
N ALA A 412 2.99 4.49 10.09
CA ALA A 412 2.68 5.89 9.77
C ALA A 412 2.25 6.10 8.30
N ASN A 413 2.69 5.21 7.41
CA ASN A 413 2.50 5.27 5.96
C ASN A 413 1.06 4.97 5.48
N HIS A 414 0.20 4.39 6.33
CA HIS A 414 -1.18 4.07 5.98
C HIS A 414 -2.15 4.43 7.11
N ASP A 415 -3.33 4.94 6.75
CA ASP A 415 -4.39 5.22 7.72
C ASP A 415 -5.40 4.07 7.82
N PHE A 416 -4.97 2.96 8.40
CA PHE A 416 -5.81 1.75 8.52
C PHE A 416 -7.13 1.97 9.29
N LYS A 417 -7.22 3.00 10.13
CA LYS A 417 -8.49 3.36 10.80
C LYS A 417 -9.49 3.93 9.79
N GLN A 418 -9.03 4.84 8.93
CA GLN A 418 -9.85 5.39 7.86
C GLN A 418 -10.21 4.33 6.81
N GLU A 419 -9.27 3.47 6.44
CA GLU A 419 -9.54 2.33 5.55
C GLU A 419 -10.63 1.42 6.14
N LEU A 420 -10.49 1.02 7.42
CA LEU A 420 -11.49 0.19 8.08
C LEU A 420 -12.86 0.85 8.14
N LYS A 421 -12.92 2.15 8.47
CA LYS A 421 -14.18 2.89 8.44
C LYS A 421 -14.81 2.82 7.04
N LEU A 422 -14.02 3.07 6.01
CA LEU A 422 -14.48 3.04 4.62
C LEU A 422 -15.04 1.66 4.22
N TRP A 423 -14.38 0.56 4.60
CA TRP A 423 -14.86 -0.80 4.30
C TRP A 423 -16.21 -1.09 4.95
N ASN A 424 -16.41 -0.67 6.21
CA ASN A 424 -17.68 -0.83 6.89
C ASN A 424 -18.78 0.05 6.29
N ASP A 425 -18.48 1.31 5.94
CA ASP A 425 -19.44 2.20 5.30
C ASP A 425 -19.88 1.64 3.92
N LEU A 426 -18.94 1.09 3.13
CA LEU A 426 -19.22 0.47 1.83
C LEU A 426 -20.08 -0.81 1.95
N ASP A 427 -19.82 -1.62 2.98
CA ASP A 427 -20.60 -2.82 3.29
C ASP A 427 -22.02 -2.46 3.76
N ALA A 428 -22.15 -1.46 4.65
CA ALA A 428 -23.44 -0.98 5.15
C ALA A 428 -24.34 -0.39 4.05
N GLU A 429 -23.75 0.28 3.06
CA GLU A 429 -24.44 0.79 1.87
C GLU A 429 -24.69 -0.29 0.80
N GLY A 430 -24.28 -1.54 1.05
CA GLY A 430 -24.48 -2.66 0.12
C GLY A 430 -23.71 -2.53 -1.21
N ILE A 431 -22.62 -1.76 -1.21
CA ILE A 431 -21.72 -1.57 -2.36
C ILE A 431 -20.79 -2.77 -2.50
N ILE A 432 -20.24 -3.27 -1.40
CA ILE A 432 -19.42 -4.48 -1.33
C ILE A 432 -20.02 -5.48 -0.34
N LYS A 433 -19.56 -6.72 -0.39
CA LYS A 433 -19.77 -7.72 0.68
C LYS A 433 -18.48 -7.86 1.47
N LEU A 434 -18.41 -7.30 2.67
CA LEU A 434 -17.23 -7.42 3.53
C LEU A 434 -17.32 -8.69 4.37
N TYR A 435 -16.34 -9.59 4.24
CA TYR A 435 -16.27 -10.77 5.08
C TYR A 435 -15.98 -10.40 6.54
N LYS A 436 -16.92 -10.75 7.41
CA LYS A 436 -16.83 -10.68 8.87
C LYS A 436 -17.13 -12.07 9.42
N ARG A 437 -16.47 -12.48 10.51
CA ARG A 437 -16.86 -13.70 11.22
C ARG A 437 -18.19 -13.49 11.94
N ALA A 438 -18.90 -14.58 12.23
CA ALA A 438 -20.22 -14.52 12.86
C ALA A 438 -20.21 -13.76 14.19
N ASP A 439 -19.11 -13.87 14.94
CA ASP A 439 -18.84 -13.22 16.21
C ASP A 439 -18.25 -11.81 16.09
N ASP A 440 -18.10 -11.28 14.87
CA ASP A 440 -17.72 -9.89 14.57
C ASP A 440 -18.84 -9.11 13.84
N LYS A 441 -20.00 -9.74 13.62
CA LYS A 441 -21.14 -9.13 12.90
C LYS A 441 -21.98 -8.23 13.77
#